data_AF-A0A1M2W5X4-F1
#
_entry.id   AF-A0A1M2W5X4-F1
#
_cell.length_a   1.000
_cell.length_b   1.000
_cell.length_c   1.000
_cell.angle_alpha   90.00
_cell.angle_beta   90.00
_cell.angle_gamma   90.00
#
_symmetry.space_group_name_H-M   'P 1'
#
loop_
_entity.id
_entity.type
_entity.pdbx_description
1 polymer ?
#
loop_
_entity_poly.entity_id
_entity_poly.type
_entity_poly.pdbx_seq_one_letter_code
_entity_poly.pdbx_strand_id
1 'polypeptide(L)'
;MASFDIPEKTVSSEPASVASEATAADAVAAAAPEESQSEGAVAPAPVREKHTRVQVIKHPADAEGSSGEEDDKEPDEPEIEDSQILEDLPNETEDIELIHSRLSSNTISKLGLQRFGGHLKRLCLRQNFITHVDPEVFGALKKLEDLDFYDNKIKHVGAALNNMSDLVTLDLSFNMLKHIPEEFETHLKALKTIFFVQNKISHIANLAGLSATLRSLELGGNRIRKIEGLDALVNLEELWLGKNKITQLEGLEELKKLKILSIQSNRITKLEGLGGLENLEELYISHNGILKLEGLDKNPKLRTLDAGNNFIETLENVSHLTSLEELWINDNKIGSLKDVEPQLKHITTLETIYLEGNPVQSAEGAHYRRKVILALPQISQLDATYVKRS
;
A
#
# COMPACT_ATOMS: atom_id res chain seq x y z
N MET A 1 26.98 69.12 14.95
CA MET A 1 26.83 68.43 13.65
C MET A 1 25.43 68.73 13.14
N ALA A 2 25.36 69.27 11.90
CA ALA A 2 24.23 69.48 10.95
C ALA A 2 22.85 69.93 11.52
N SER A 3 22.23 71.08 11.23
CA SER A 3 22.11 72.00 10.07
C SER A 3 21.23 71.54 8.89
N PHE A 4 20.19 72.36 8.64
CA PHE A 4 19.29 72.55 7.47
C PHE A 4 18.19 71.50 7.24
N ASP A 5 16.89 71.82 7.40
CA ASP A 5 15.96 72.73 6.66
C ASP A 5 15.27 72.05 5.44
N ILE A 6 13.96 71.81 5.62
CA ILE A 6 12.72 72.01 4.78
C ILE A 6 12.85 72.20 3.23
N PRO A 7 11.78 72.16 2.38
CA PRO A 7 10.38 71.63 2.43
C PRO A 7 9.91 70.91 1.11
N GLU A 8 8.59 70.63 1.04
CA GLU A 8 7.71 70.69 -0.16
C GLU A 8 7.63 69.53 -1.17
N LYS A 9 6.38 69.12 -1.46
CA LYS A 9 5.97 68.25 -2.56
C LYS A 9 4.87 68.96 -3.34
N THR A 10 5.15 69.29 -4.60
CA THR A 10 4.18 69.76 -5.60
C THR A 10 4.27 68.93 -6.89
N VAL A 11 3.11 68.37 -7.25
CA VAL A 11 2.45 68.34 -8.58
C VAL A 11 3.03 67.57 -9.79
N SER A 12 2.14 66.74 -10.37
CA SER A 12 2.00 66.26 -11.77
C SER A 12 3.02 65.20 -12.26
N SER A 13 2.67 64.14 -12.99
CA SER A 13 1.74 64.02 -14.13
C SER A 13 1.46 62.53 -14.47
N GLU A 14 0.24 62.24 -14.94
CA GLU A 14 -0.20 61.04 -15.69
C GLU A 14 0.54 60.91 -17.06
N PRO A 15 0.47 59.79 -17.87
CA PRO A 15 -0.65 58.84 -18.00
C PRO A 15 -0.35 57.35 -18.29
N ALA A 16 -1.43 56.55 -18.19
CA ALA A 16 -1.82 55.35 -18.95
C ALA A 16 -0.77 54.33 -19.48
N SER A 17 -0.93 53.05 -19.09
CA SER A 17 -0.85 51.93 -20.05
C SER A 17 -1.46 50.64 -19.51
N VAL A 18 -2.24 50.01 -20.39
CA VAL A 18 -3.02 48.77 -20.28
C VAL A 18 -2.13 47.52 -20.16
N ALA A 19 -2.50 46.57 -19.30
CA ALA A 19 -2.15 45.14 -19.38
C ALA A 19 -3.20 44.34 -18.58
N SER A 20 -4.30 43.92 -19.20
CA SER A 20 -4.53 42.54 -19.70
C SER A 20 -4.38 41.46 -18.62
N GLU A 21 -5.44 41.26 -17.84
CA GLU A 21 -5.72 39.98 -17.18
C GLU A 21 -6.08 38.96 -18.27
N ALA A 22 -5.23 37.95 -18.43
CA ALA A 22 -5.50 36.78 -19.26
C ALA A 22 -6.08 35.69 -18.37
N THR A 23 -7.34 35.38 -18.66
CA THR A 23 -8.12 34.21 -18.26
C THR A 23 -7.41 32.90 -18.60
N ALA A 24 -7.27 32.00 -17.64
CA ALA A 24 -6.95 30.60 -17.90
C ALA A 24 -8.25 29.81 -18.06
N ALA A 25 -8.64 29.62 -19.32
CA ALA A 25 -9.54 28.56 -19.76
C ALA A 25 -8.79 27.72 -20.81
N ASP A 26 -9.20 26.46 -20.87
CA ASP A 26 -8.90 25.41 -21.85
C ASP A 26 -7.67 24.49 -21.70
N ALA A 27 -8.05 23.25 -21.38
CA ALA A 27 -7.84 22.05 -22.18
C ALA A 27 -6.42 21.47 -22.28
N VAL A 28 -6.21 20.37 -21.56
CA VAL A 28 -5.38 19.26 -22.04
C VAL A 28 -6.14 17.96 -21.85
N ALA A 29 -6.65 17.43 -22.96
CA ALA A 29 -7.08 16.06 -23.08
C ALA A 29 -5.87 15.14 -22.86
N ALA A 30 -5.89 14.35 -21.78
CA ALA A 30 -4.93 13.28 -21.57
C ALA A 30 -5.56 11.98 -22.08
N ALA A 31 -5.07 11.53 -23.25
CA ALA A 31 -5.32 10.19 -23.75
C ALA A 31 -4.77 9.17 -22.76
N ALA A 32 -5.58 8.18 -22.41
CA ALA A 32 -5.18 7.01 -21.66
C ALA A 32 -4.11 6.23 -22.44
N PRO A 33 -3.00 5.77 -21.81
CA PRO A 33 -2.17 4.74 -22.41
C PRO A 33 -2.69 3.36 -22.00
N GLU A 34 -2.74 2.49 -22.99
CA GLU A 34 -3.07 1.08 -22.92
C GLU A 34 -2.16 0.33 -21.94
N GLU A 35 -2.77 -0.63 -21.24
CA GLU A 35 -2.12 -1.55 -20.30
C GLU A 35 -1.05 -2.41 -21.00
N SER A 36 0.23 -2.13 -20.70
CA SER A 36 1.31 -3.09 -20.92
C SER A 36 1.51 -3.90 -19.64
N GLN A 37 1.20 -5.19 -19.70
CA GLN A 37 1.46 -6.19 -18.68
C GLN A 37 2.95 -6.20 -18.31
N SER A 38 3.28 -5.87 -17.06
CA SER A 38 4.58 -6.18 -16.44
C SER A 38 4.34 -7.14 -15.28
N GLU A 39 4.65 -8.42 -15.51
CA GLU A 39 4.73 -9.45 -14.48
C GLU A 39 5.87 -9.11 -13.50
N GLY A 40 5.52 -8.55 -12.34
CA GLY A 40 6.39 -8.47 -11.17
C GLY A 40 6.19 -9.71 -10.31
N ALA A 41 7.26 -10.44 -10.04
CA ALA A 41 7.26 -11.75 -9.39
C ALA A 41 6.63 -11.70 -7.98
N VAL A 42 5.42 -12.22 -7.86
CA VAL A 42 4.76 -12.54 -6.59
C VAL A 42 5.39 -13.83 -6.05
N ALA A 43 5.81 -13.81 -4.79
CA ALA A 43 6.29 -15.00 -4.08
C ALA A 43 5.27 -16.16 -4.20
N PRO A 44 5.70 -17.42 -4.38
CA PRO A 44 4.79 -18.51 -4.72
C PRO A 44 3.85 -18.81 -3.55
N ALA A 45 2.55 -18.63 -3.78
CA ALA A 45 1.52 -19.14 -2.89
C ALA A 45 1.68 -20.66 -2.71
N PRO A 46 1.46 -21.22 -1.51
CA PRO A 46 1.57 -22.66 -1.29
C PRO A 46 0.57 -23.39 -2.19
N VAL A 47 1.04 -24.47 -2.82
CA VAL A 47 0.28 -25.31 -3.73
C VAL A 47 -1.00 -25.79 -3.03
N ARG A 48 -2.13 -25.25 -3.47
CA ARG A 48 -3.47 -25.48 -2.94
C ARG A 48 -3.96 -26.88 -3.35
N GLU A 49 -4.20 -27.73 -2.35
CA GLU A 49 -4.94 -28.99 -2.52
C GLU A 49 -6.38 -28.72 -2.99
N LYS A 50 -7.00 -29.67 -3.69
CA LYS A 50 -8.27 -29.51 -4.40
C LYS A 50 -9.37 -28.89 -3.52
N HIS A 51 -9.72 -27.64 -3.82
CA HIS A 51 -10.80 -26.90 -3.17
C HIS A 51 -12.16 -27.25 -3.78
N THR A 52 -13.18 -27.40 -2.94
CA THR A 52 -14.57 -27.45 -3.36
C THR A 52 -15.01 -26.03 -3.70
N ARG A 53 -14.81 -25.61 -4.95
CA ARG A 53 -15.32 -24.32 -5.44
C ARG A 53 -16.82 -24.46 -5.69
N VAL A 54 -17.64 -23.88 -4.83
CA VAL A 54 -19.06 -23.68 -5.11
C VAL A 54 -19.17 -22.48 -6.06
N GLN A 55 -19.14 -22.75 -7.37
CA GLN A 55 -19.48 -21.73 -8.37
C GLN A 55 -20.99 -21.56 -8.38
N VAL A 56 -21.49 -20.44 -7.85
CA VAL A 56 -22.87 -20.02 -8.11
C VAL A 56 -22.97 -19.66 -9.60
N ILE A 57 -23.84 -20.37 -10.31
CA ILE A 57 -24.09 -20.22 -11.75
C ILE A 57 -24.72 -18.84 -11.99
N LYS A 58 -24.09 -18.03 -12.83
CA LYS A 58 -24.63 -16.72 -13.26
C LYS A 58 -25.91 -16.93 -14.09
N HIS A 59 -27.00 -16.27 -13.73
CA HIS A 59 -28.05 -15.93 -14.70
C HIS A 59 -27.71 -14.60 -15.39
N PRO A 60 -27.88 -14.51 -16.73
CA PRO A 60 -27.48 -13.34 -17.52
C PRO A 60 -28.29 -12.11 -17.13
N ALA A 61 -27.61 -10.96 -17.13
CA ALA A 61 -28.17 -9.64 -16.87
C ALA A 61 -28.99 -9.16 -18.07
N ASP A 62 -30.22 -8.70 -17.82
CA ASP A 62 -30.97 -7.88 -18.77
C ASP A 62 -30.49 -6.43 -18.74
N ALA A 63 -30.58 -5.81 -19.90
CA ALA A 63 -29.81 -4.66 -20.36
C ALA A 63 -30.42 -3.28 -20.06
N GLU A 64 -29.53 -2.28 -20.08
CA GLU A 64 -29.69 -0.84 -20.40
C GLU A 64 -30.65 0.06 -19.58
N GLY A 65 -30.09 1.17 -19.06
CA GLY A 65 -30.87 2.32 -18.58
C GLY A 65 -30.03 3.47 -18.01
N SER A 66 -30.18 4.66 -18.61
CA SER A 66 -29.41 5.90 -18.47
C SER A 66 -29.52 6.67 -17.14
N SER A 67 -28.43 7.37 -16.80
CA SER A 67 -28.25 8.64 -16.05
C SER A 67 -29.32 9.17 -15.07
N GLY A 68 -28.88 9.54 -13.85
CA GLY A 68 -29.39 10.73 -13.14
C GLY A 68 -29.65 10.57 -11.63
N GLU A 69 -28.82 11.25 -10.85
CA GLU A 69 -29.06 11.86 -9.51
C GLU A 69 -29.45 11.00 -8.28
N GLU A 70 -28.97 11.52 -7.14
CA GLU A 70 -28.98 10.97 -5.79
C GLU A 70 -30.37 10.56 -5.30
N ASP A 71 -30.49 9.31 -4.84
CA ASP A 71 -31.46 8.90 -3.84
C ASP A 71 -30.82 7.76 -3.03
N ASP A 72 -30.64 7.97 -1.72
CA ASP A 72 -30.33 6.92 -0.73
C ASP A 72 -31.57 6.01 -0.59
N LYS A 73 -31.92 5.31 -1.67
CA LYS A 73 -32.81 4.17 -1.65
C LYS A 73 -31.97 2.95 -1.94
N GLU A 74 -31.98 2.02 -0.98
CA GLU A 74 -31.53 0.67 -1.21
C GLU A 74 -32.17 0.19 -2.53
N PRO A 75 -31.39 -0.22 -3.54
CA PRO A 75 -31.99 -0.79 -4.73
C PRO A 75 -32.82 -1.99 -4.26
N ASP A 76 -34.06 -2.09 -4.73
CA ASP A 76 -34.89 -3.27 -4.58
C ASP A 76 -34.13 -4.45 -5.21
N GLU A 77 -33.33 -5.14 -4.40
CA GLU A 77 -32.50 -6.25 -4.83
C GLU A 77 -33.41 -7.48 -5.02
N PRO A 78 -33.34 -8.16 -6.17
CA PRO A 78 -34.08 -9.38 -6.37
C PRO A 78 -33.64 -10.40 -5.31
N GLU A 79 -34.55 -10.76 -4.41
CA GLU A 79 -34.42 -11.87 -3.46
C GLU A 79 -34.29 -13.18 -4.27
N ILE A 80 -33.07 -13.56 -4.63
CA ILE A 80 -32.82 -14.90 -5.18
C ILE A 80 -32.71 -15.89 -4.01
N GLU A 81 -33.24 -17.08 -4.28
CA GLU A 81 -33.33 -18.34 -3.54
C GLU A 81 -31.99 -18.88 -2.97
N ASP A 82 -31.13 -18.02 -2.43
CA ASP A 82 -29.73 -18.31 -2.09
C ASP A 82 -29.54 -18.99 -0.72
N SER A 83 -30.60 -19.15 0.08
CA SER A 83 -30.50 -19.80 1.40
C SER A 83 -30.06 -21.27 1.33
N GLN A 84 -30.14 -21.90 0.15
CA GLN A 84 -29.84 -23.31 -0.05
C GLN A 84 -28.46 -23.59 -0.66
N ILE A 85 -27.66 -22.57 -0.99
CA ILE A 85 -26.36 -22.74 -1.71
C ILE A 85 -25.41 -23.72 -0.98
N LEU A 86 -25.51 -23.79 0.34
CA LEU A 86 -24.65 -24.63 1.17
C LEU A 86 -25.30 -25.95 1.59
N GLU A 87 -26.56 -26.24 1.22
CA GLU A 87 -27.30 -27.40 1.73
C GLU A 87 -26.61 -28.73 1.44
N ASP A 88 -26.04 -28.88 0.25
CA ASP A 88 -25.39 -30.11 -0.23
C ASP A 88 -23.98 -30.35 0.35
N LEU A 89 -23.40 -29.38 1.06
CA LEU A 89 -22.03 -29.50 1.58
C LEU A 89 -21.97 -30.34 2.87
N PRO A 90 -21.04 -31.29 3.04
CA PRO A 90 -20.87 -32.01 4.31
C PRO A 90 -20.59 -31.07 5.50
N ASN A 91 -21.03 -31.40 6.72
CA ASN A 91 -20.77 -30.59 7.93
C ASN A 91 -19.26 -30.51 8.29
N GLU A 92 -18.49 -31.42 7.71
CA GLU A 92 -17.04 -31.60 7.82
C GLU A 92 -16.27 -30.77 6.78
N THR A 93 -16.98 -29.96 5.98
CA THR A 93 -16.38 -29.05 5.01
C THR A 93 -15.42 -28.08 5.70
N GLU A 94 -14.15 -28.11 5.28
CA GLU A 94 -13.10 -27.26 5.85
C GLU A 94 -12.90 -25.94 5.08
N ASP A 95 -13.49 -25.83 3.88
CA ASP A 95 -13.26 -24.71 2.96
C ASP A 95 -14.53 -24.33 2.20
N ILE A 96 -14.89 -23.05 2.26
CA ILE A 96 -16.02 -22.47 1.54
C ILE A 96 -15.57 -21.19 0.84
N GLU A 97 -15.78 -21.12 -0.47
CA GLU A 97 -15.57 -19.92 -1.28
C GLU A 97 -16.89 -19.45 -1.90
N LEU A 98 -17.34 -18.24 -1.54
CA LEU A 98 -18.53 -17.57 -2.06
C LEU A 98 -18.11 -16.19 -2.60
N ILE A 99 -17.57 -16.19 -3.82
CA ILE A 99 -17.04 -14.99 -4.47
C ILE A 99 -18.09 -14.40 -5.39
N HIS A 100 -18.29 -13.09 -5.35
CA HIS A 100 -19.18 -12.37 -6.28
C HIS A 100 -20.60 -12.97 -6.32
N SER A 101 -21.09 -13.39 -5.17
CA SER A 101 -22.37 -14.10 -5.00
C SER A 101 -23.50 -13.17 -4.58
N ARG A 102 -23.26 -11.84 -4.59
CA ARG A 102 -24.24 -10.80 -4.20
C ARG A 102 -24.80 -11.00 -2.79
N LEU A 103 -24.03 -11.63 -1.90
CA LEU A 103 -24.49 -11.94 -0.56
C LEU A 103 -24.53 -10.67 0.29
N SER A 104 -25.71 -10.34 0.82
CA SER A 104 -25.86 -9.33 1.88
C SER A 104 -25.58 -9.96 3.25
N SER A 105 -25.36 -9.14 4.27
CA SER A 105 -25.25 -9.64 5.65
C SER A 105 -26.48 -10.45 6.09
N ASN A 106 -27.69 -10.05 5.67
CA ASN A 106 -28.93 -10.78 5.98
C ASN A 106 -28.97 -12.14 5.28
N THR A 107 -28.44 -12.23 4.06
CA THR A 107 -28.32 -13.49 3.32
C THR A 107 -27.34 -14.42 4.03
N ILE A 108 -26.16 -13.90 4.43
CA ILE A 108 -25.15 -14.67 5.18
C ILE A 108 -25.73 -15.28 6.46
N SER A 109 -26.53 -14.53 7.23
CA SER A 109 -27.14 -15.05 8.46
C SER A 109 -28.11 -16.19 8.22
N LYS A 110 -28.67 -16.33 7.01
CA LYS A 110 -29.60 -17.39 6.62
C LYS A 110 -28.91 -18.60 5.97
N LEU A 111 -27.63 -18.52 5.59
CA LEU A 111 -26.89 -19.61 4.92
C LEU A 111 -26.57 -20.81 5.83
N GLY A 112 -26.79 -20.69 7.14
CA GLY A 112 -26.53 -21.79 8.07
C GLY A 112 -25.04 -22.12 8.25
N LEU A 113 -24.14 -21.15 8.05
CA LEU A 113 -22.68 -21.34 8.18
C LEU A 113 -22.27 -21.94 9.54
N GLN A 114 -23.06 -21.70 10.59
CA GLN A 114 -22.81 -22.23 11.94
C GLN A 114 -22.66 -23.76 11.95
N ARG A 115 -23.30 -24.48 11.00
CA ARG A 115 -23.21 -25.94 10.90
C ARG A 115 -21.79 -26.44 10.63
N PHE A 116 -20.95 -25.61 10.00
CA PHE A 116 -19.56 -25.94 9.69
C PHE A 116 -18.59 -25.51 10.81
N GLY A 117 -19.07 -24.90 11.90
CA GLY A 117 -18.21 -24.25 12.90
C GLY A 117 -17.21 -25.17 13.63
N GLY A 118 -17.43 -26.49 13.58
CA GLY A 118 -16.51 -27.49 14.10
C GLY A 118 -15.35 -27.87 13.18
N HIS A 119 -15.39 -27.50 11.88
CA HIS A 119 -14.46 -27.99 10.85
C HIS A 119 -13.98 -26.91 9.88
N LEU A 120 -14.76 -25.84 9.65
CA LEU A 120 -14.44 -24.81 8.68
C LEU A 120 -13.16 -24.07 9.08
N LYS A 121 -12.14 -24.18 8.23
CA LYS A 121 -10.83 -23.52 8.38
C LYS A 121 -10.69 -22.30 7.48
N ARG A 122 -11.32 -22.31 6.30
CA ARG A 122 -11.21 -21.22 5.33
C ARG A 122 -12.58 -20.77 4.86
N LEU A 123 -12.83 -19.48 4.95
CA LEU A 123 -14.06 -18.86 4.47
C LEU A 123 -13.74 -17.62 3.64
N CYS A 124 -14.04 -17.70 2.36
CA CYS A 124 -13.81 -16.64 1.37
C CYS A 124 -15.14 -16.04 0.93
N LEU A 125 -15.33 -14.75 1.20
CA LEU A 125 -16.55 -13.98 0.95
C LEU A 125 -16.27 -12.76 0.06
N ARG A 126 -15.30 -12.86 -0.85
CA ARG A 126 -14.85 -11.75 -1.69
C ARG A 126 -15.95 -11.18 -2.59
N GLN A 127 -15.94 -9.87 -2.82
CA GLN A 127 -16.80 -9.19 -3.79
C GLN A 127 -18.29 -9.38 -3.53
N ASN A 128 -18.72 -9.27 -2.28
CA ASN A 128 -20.13 -9.35 -1.88
C ASN A 128 -20.64 -7.99 -1.35
N PHE A 129 -21.83 -7.96 -0.78
CA PHE A 129 -22.48 -6.75 -0.26
C PHE A 129 -22.60 -6.77 1.26
N ILE A 130 -21.66 -7.42 1.96
CA ILE A 130 -21.67 -7.54 3.42
C ILE A 130 -21.39 -6.17 4.03
N THR A 131 -22.30 -5.68 4.88
CA THR A 131 -22.20 -4.36 5.53
C THR A 131 -21.79 -4.44 7.00
N HIS A 132 -22.09 -5.58 7.63
CA HIS A 132 -21.78 -5.91 9.02
C HIS A 132 -21.57 -7.43 9.16
N VAL A 133 -20.78 -7.81 10.16
CA VAL A 133 -20.44 -9.21 10.45
C VAL A 133 -21.28 -9.66 11.64
N ASP A 134 -22.18 -10.62 11.43
CA ASP A 134 -23.12 -11.09 12.45
C ASP A 134 -22.41 -11.97 13.50
N PRO A 135 -22.38 -11.56 14.79
CA PRO A 135 -21.71 -12.33 15.83
C PRO A 135 -22.32 -13.72 16.09
N GLU A 136 -23.61 -13.93 15.84
CA GLU A 136 -24.24 -15.24 16.04
C GLU A 136 -23.80 -16.25 14.97
N VAL A 137 -23.51 -15.77 13.77
CA VAL A 137 -23.04 -16.59 12.65
C VAL A 137 -21.56 -16.88 12.80
N PHE A 138 -20.75 -15.83 12.84
CA PHE A 138 -19.30 -15.92 12.78
C PHE A 138 -18.69 -16.38 14.11
N GLY A 139 -19.34 -16.07 15.24
CA GLY A 139 -18.90 -16.53 16.56
C GLY A 139 -19.00 -18.05 16.75
N ALA A 140 -19.72 -18.76 15.88
CA ALA A 140 -19.78 -20.22 15.85
C ALA A 140 -18.58 -20.86 15.10
N LEU A 141 -17.90 -20.11 14.24
CA LEU A 141 -16.84 -20.59 13.34
C LEU A 141 -15.46 -20.63 14.02
N LYS A 142 -15.37 -21.40 15.10
CA LYS A 142 -14.22 -21.40 16.03
C LYS A 142 -12.93 -21.98 15.46
N LYS A 143 -13.03 -22.69 14.33
CA LYS A 143 -11.91 -23.36 13.65
C LYS A 143 -11.37 -22.61 12.44
N LEU A 144 -11.88 -21.40 12.18
CA LEU A 144 -11.36 -20.58 11.10
C LEU A 144 -9.91 -20.19 11.34
N GLU A 145 -9.09 -20.45 10.33
CA GLU A 145 -7.70 -20.08 10.20
C GLU A 145 -7.52 -18.96 9.15
N ASP A 146 -8.38 -18.91 8.12
CA ASP A 146 -8.37 -17.92 7.04
C ASP A 146 -9.79 -17.36 6.82
N LEU A 147 -9.93 -16.04 6.96
CA LEU A 147 -11.19 -15.34 6.75
C LEU A 147 -10.98 -14.13 5.85
N ASP A 148 -11.73 -14.11 4.76
CA ASP A 148 -11.50 -13.18 3.67
C ASP A 148 -12.80 -12.46 3.27
N PHE A 149 -12.82 -11.16 3.55
CA PHE A 149 -13.91 -10.23 3.25
C PHE A 149 -13.50 -9.18 2.21
N TYR A 150 -12.49 -9.45 1.39
CA TYR A 150 -12.03 -8.50 0.37
C TYR A 150 -13.20 -7.96 -0.48
N ASP A 151 -13.24 -6.65 -0.69
CA ASP A 151 -14.25 -5.97 -1.53
C ASP A 151 -15.68 -6.23 -1.05
N ASN A 152 -16.00 -5.63 0.09
CA ASN A 152 -17.32 -5.63 0.72
C ASN A 152 -17.65 -4.21 1.23
N LYS A 153 -18.75 -4.05 1.97
CA LYS A 153 -19.21 -2.75 2.50
C LYS A 153 -19.09 -2.68 4.03
N ILE A 154 -18.19 -3.47 4.64
CA ILE A 154 -18.08 -3.63 6.10
C ILE A 154 -17.61 -2.33 6.73
N LYS A 155 -18.38 -1.84 7.70
CA LYS A 155 -18.02 -0.65 8.51
C LYS A 155 -17.43 -1.02 9.87
N HIS A 156 -17.88 -2.16 10.42
CA HIS A 156 -17.49 -2.68 11.73
C HIS A 156 -17.61 -4.22 11.71
N VAL A 157 -16.69 -4.91 12.38
CA VAL A 157 -16.75 -6.38 12.59
C VAL A 157 -17.39 -6.75 13.93
N GLY A 158 -17.25 -5.88 14.94
CA GLY A 158 -17.80 -6.09 16.29
C GLY A 158 -17.36 -7.40 16.94
N ALA A 159 -18.19 -7.91 17.85
CA ALA A 159 -17.93 -9.12 18.62
C ALA A 159 -17.85 -10.42 17.80
N ALA A 160 -18.06 -10.37 16.47
CA ALA A 160 -18.07 -11.54 15.61
C ALA A 160 -16.74 -12.30 15.59
N LEU A 161 -15.63 -11.61 15.85
CA LEU A 161 -14.29 -12.20 15.83
C LEU A 161 -13.85 -12.74 17.20
N ASN A 162 -14.62 -12.55 18.27
CA ASN A 162 -14.20 -12.82 19.65
C ASN A 162 -13.83 -14.28 19.93
N ASN A 163 -14.40 -15.21 19.17
CA ASN A 163 -14.20 -16.65 19.36
C ASN A 163 -13.22 -17.27 18.35
N MET A 164 -12.59 -16.47 17.49
CA MET A 164 -11.71 -16.93 16.42
C MET A 164 -10.25 -17.00 16.90
N SER A 165 -9.98 -17.83 17.92
CA SER A 165 -8.63 -17.96 18.49
C SER A 165 -7.60 -18.58 17.55
N ASP A 166 -8.08 -19.38 16.59
CA ASP A 166 -7.27 -20.14 15.64
C ASP A 166 -7.01 -19.33 14.34
N LEU A 167 -7.57 -18.12 14.22
CA LEU A 167 -7.47 -17.28 13.02
C LEU A 167 -6.03 -16.81 12.80
N VAL A 168 -5.48 -17.15 11.63
CA VAL A 168 -4.10 -16.86 11.22
C VAL A 168 -4.06 -15.69 10.23
N THR A 169 -5.02 -15.65 9.31
CA THR A 169 -5.10 -14.65 8.25
C THR A 169 -6.48 -14.00 8.24
N LEU A 170 -6.52 -12.67 8.15
CA LEU A 170 -7.75 -11.90 8.03
C LEU A 170 -7.61 -10.82 6.96
N ASP A 171 -8.41 -10.91 5.90
CA ASP A 171 -8.50 -9.90 4.85
C ASP A 171 -9.79 -9.08 5.02
N LEU A 172 -9.63 -7.80 5.35
CA LEU A 172 -10.68 -6.78 5.44
C LEU A 172 -10.44 -5.65 4.43
N SER A 173 -9.70 -5.93 3.35
CA SER A 173 -9.39 -4.94 2.33
C SER A 173 -10.61 -4.53 1.52
N PHE A 174 -10.57 -3.33 0.93
CA PHE A 174 -11.64 -2.76 0.12
C PHE A 174 -12.99 -2.78 0.86
N ASN A 175 -12.98 -2.21 2.07
CA ASN A 175 -14.16 -2.08 2.92
C ASN A 175 -14.32 -0.61 3.36
N MET A 176 -15.19 -0.36 4.34
CA MET A 176 -15.51 0.98 4.83
C MET A 176 -15.04 1.23 6.27
N LEU A 177 -14.07 0.45 6.77
CA LEU A 177 -13.57 0.54 8.14
C LEU A 177 -12.97 1.91 8.40
N LYS A 178 -13.36 2.55 9.50
CA LYS A 178 -12.79 3.84 9.96
C LYS A 178 -11.72 3.67 11.04
N HIS A 179 -11.72 2.52 11.72
CA HIS A 179 -10.85 2.19 12.84
C HIS A 179 -10.49 0.72 12.77
N ILE A 180 -9.33 0.37 13.33
CA ILE A 180 -8.96 -1.02 13.61
C ILE A 180 -9.85 -1.52 14.77
N PRO A 181 -10.48 -2.71 14.67
CA PRO A 181 -11.40 -3.21 15.70
C PRO A 181 -10.72 -3.42 17.06
N GLU A 182 -11.41 -3.12 18.17
CA GLU A 182 -10.88 -3.26 19.54
C GLU A 182 -10.72 -4.73 19.96
N GLU A 183 -11.47 -5.63 19.34
CA GLU A 183 -11.46 -7.07 19.60
C GLU A 183 -10.08 -7.71 19.35
N PHE A 184 -9.23 -7.05 18.55
CA PHE A 184 -7.87 -7.49 18.23
C PHE A 184 -6.95 -7.43 19.46
N GLU A 185 -7.30 -6.66 20.49
CA GLU A 185 -6.48 -6.57 21.71
C GLU A 185 -6.57 -7.81 22.60
N THR A 186 -7.63 -8.61 22.50
CA THR A 186 -7.94 -9.63 23.52
C THR A 186 -8.18 -11.03 22.97
N HIS A 187 -8.68 -11.17 21.74
CA HIS A 187 -9.24 -12.43 21.25
C HIS A 187 -8.39 -13.16 20.20
N LEU A 188 -7.79 -12.43 19.25
CA LEU A 188 -7.17 -13.00 18.04
C LEU A 188 -5.71 -13.45 18.25
N LYS A 189 -5.53 -14.46 19.10
CA LYS A 189 -4.22 -14.87 19.62
C LYS A 189 -3.32 -15.64 18.65
N ALA A 190 -3.81 -16.03 17.47
CA ALA A 190 -3.03 -16.74 16.45
C ALA A 190 -2.75 -15.89 15.21
N LEU A 191 -3.26 -14.66 15.15
CA LEU A 191 -3.29 -13.84 13.94
C LEU A 191 -1.87 -13.41 13.55
N LYS A 192 -1.48 -13.72 12.32
CA LYS A 192 -0.14 -13.45 11.77
C LYS A 192 -0.16 -12.41 10.65
N THR A 193 -1.21 -12.41 9.84
CA THR A 193 -1.33 -11.55 8.67
C THR A 193 -2.68 -10.86 8.65
N ILE A 194 -2.67 -9.53 8.50
CA ILE A 194 -3.88 -8.72 8.43
C ILE A 194 -3.81 -7.79 7.24
N PHE A 195 -4.89 -7.76 6.46
CA PHE A 195 -5.04 -6.83 5.35
C PHE A 195 -6.18 -5.83 5.62
N PHE A 196 -5.85 -4.54 5.58
CA PHE A 196 -6.79 -3.41 5.67
C PHE A 196 -6.68 -2.49 4.46
N VAL A 197 -6.20 -3.00 3.32
CA VAL A 197 -5.94 -2.18 2.13
C VAL A 197 -7.22 -1.48 1.68
N GLN A 198 -7.14 -0.20 1.29
CA GLN A 198 -8.29 0.57 0.79
C GLN A 198 -9.48 0.62 1.75
N ASN A 199 -9.25 1.17 2.94
CA ASN A 199 -10.28 1.48 3.93
C ASN A 199 -10.29 2.99 4.25
N LYS A 200 -10.93 3.40 5.35
CA LYS A 200 -11.00 4.78 5.83
C LYS A 200 -10.28 4.95 7.18
N ILE A 201 -9.36 4.05 7.51
CA ILE A 201 -8.64 4.03 8.80
C ILE A 201 -7.79 5.29 8.92
N SER A 202 -7.91 6.00 10.05
CA SER A 202 -7.17 7.24 10.30
C SER A 202 -6.09 7.13 11.38
N HIS A 203 -6.20 6.12 12.25
CA HIS A 203 -5.27 5.86 13.36
C HIS A 203 -4.93 4.38 13.43
N ILE A 204 -3.68 4.09 13.75
CA ILE A 204 -3.22 2.74 14.03
C ILE A 204 -3.33 2.53 15.54
N ALA A 205 -4.21 1.63 15.95
CA ALA A 205 -4.51 1.33 17.34
C ALA A 205 -5.00 -0.13 17.47
N ASN A 206 -5.19 -0.60 18.70
CA ASN A 206 -5.80 -1.89 19.00
C ASN A 206 -5.02 -3.13 18.50
N LEU A 207 -3.71 -3.00 18.33
CA LEU A 207 -2.85 -4.10 17.84
C LEU A 207 -1.96 -4.71 18.93
N ALA A 208 -1.90 -4.13 20.14
CA ALA A 208 -0.98 -4.57 21.19
C ALA A 208 -1.19 -6.04 21.61
N GLY A 209 -2.45 -6.50 21.59
CA GLY A 209 -2.81 -7.90 21.85
C GLY A 209 -2.20 -8.91 20.88
N LEU A 210 -1.75 -8.46 19.70
CA LEU A 210 -1.17 -9.29 18.64
C LEU A 210 0.35 -9.31 18.64
N SER A 211 0.99 -8.65 19.62
CA SER A 211 2.45 -8.51 19.75
C SER A 211 3.24 -9.82 19.62
N ALA A 212 2.70 -10.93 20.11
CA ALA A 212 3.35 -12.23 20.04
C ALA A 212 3.28 -12.87 18.64
N THR A 213 2.23 -12.61 17.87
CA THR A 213 1.87 -13.40 16.68
C THR A 213 1.90 -12.65 15.37
N LEU A 214 1.65 -11.34 15.36
CA LEU A 214 1.59 -10.58 14.12
C LEU A 214 2.97 -10.55 13.43
N ARG A 215 2.97 -10.77 12.12
CA ARG A 215 4.16 -10.78 11.25
C ARG A 215 4.02 -9.85 10.06
N SER A 216 2.82 -9.73 9.50
CA SER A 216 2.57 -8.86 8.35
C SER A 216 1.31 -8.02 8.57
N LEU A 217 1.43 -6.71 8.33
CA LEU A 217 0.35 -5.74 8.50
C LEU A 217 0.25 -4.84 7.26
N GLU A 218 -0.87 -4.93 6.55
CA GLU A 218 -1.16 -4.09 5.41
C GLU A 218 -2.22 -3.03 5.70
N LEU A 219 -1.84 -1.77 5.57
CA LEU A 219 -2.66 -0.58 5.82
C LEU A 219 -2.63 0.38 4.61
N GLY A 220 -2.31 -0.13 3.42
CA GLY A 220 -2.22 0.67 2.21
C GLY A 220 -3.56 1.33 1.82
N GLY A 221 -3.55 2.53 1.24
CA GLY A 221 -4.78 3.18 0.77
C GLY A 221 -5.74 3.62 1.88
N ASN A 222 -5.20 4.06 3.02
CA ASN A 222 -6.00 4.54 4.16
C ASN A 222 -5.86 6.07 4.32
N ARG A 223 -6.23 6.59 5.50
CA ARG A 223 -6.21 8.02 5.84
C ARG A 223 -5.24 8.31 6.98
N ILE A 224 -4.27 7.43 7.21
CA ILE A 224 -3.32 7.49 8.31
C ILE A 224 -2.40 8.69 8.12
N ARG A 225 -2.18 9.45 9.19
CA ARG A 225 -1.34 10.67 9.19
C ARG A 225 -0.06 10.52 9.99
N LYS A 226 -0.05 9.60 10.95
CA LYS A 226 1.05 9.34 11.87
C LYS A 226 1.19 7.83 12.05
N ILE A 227 2.43 7.39 12.15
CA ILE A 227 2.76 6.03 12.54
C ILE A 227 2.76 6.01 14.08
N GLU A 228 1.87 5.21 14.66
CA GLU A 228 1.65 5.11 16.11
C GLU A 228 1.09 3.73 16.46
N GLY A 229 1.11 3.33 17.73
CA GLY A 229 0.46 2.09 18.18
C GLY A 229 1.12 0.79 17.69
N LEU A 230 2.36 0.88 17.18
CA LEU A 230 3.13 -0.27 16.69
C LEU A 230 4.19 -0.76 17.70
N ASP A 231 4.43 -0.04 18.80
CA ASP A 231 5.55 -0.28 19.72
C ASP A 231 5.60 -1.71 20.30
N ALA A 232 4.43 -2.32 20.48
CA ALA A 232 4.30 -3.68 21.00
C ALA A 232 4.61 -4.77 19.95
N LEU A 233 4.59 -4.46 18.65
CA LEU A 233 4.68 -5.41 17.54
C LEU A 233 6.13 -5.79 17.21
N VAL A 234 6.92 -6.14 18.22
CA VAL A 234 8.36 -6.45 18.13
C VAL A 234 8.69 -7.64 17.22
N ASN A 235 7.68 -8.40 16.79
CA ASN A 235 7.82 -9.53 15.87
C ASN A 235 7.38 -9.23 14.45
N LEU A 236 6.94 -8.01 14.14
CA LEU A 236 6.53 -7.63 12.79
C LEU A 236 7.71 -7.74 11.82
N GLU A 237 7.48 -8.39 10.68
CA GLU A 237 8.45 -8.61 9.60
C GLU A 237 8.12 -7.75 8.38
N GLU A 238 6.83 -7.46 8.15
CA GLU A 238 6.35 -6.69 6.99
C GLU A 238 5.34 -5.62 7.40
N LEU A 239 5.56 -4.40 6.92
CA LEU A 239 4.68 -3.25 7.16
C LEU A 239 4.42 -2.47 5.88
N TRP A 240 3.14 -2.41 5.49
CA TRP A 240 2.71 -1.75 4.25
C TRP A 240 1.80 -0.57 4.57
N LEU A 241 2.31 0.64 4.34
CA LEU A 241 1.68 1.93 4.65
C LEU A 241 1.52 2.82 3.41
N GLY A 242 1.66 2.25 2.20
CA GLY A 242 1.57 3.00 0.96
C GLY A 242 0.23 3.73 0.78
N LYS A 243 0.21 4.83 0.00
CA LYS A 243 -1.01 5.62 -0.29
C LYS A 243 -1.75 6.08 0.98
N ASN A 244 -1.02 6.68 1.92
CA ASN A 244 -1.58 7.31 3.13
C ASN A 244 -1.29 8.82 3.13
N LYS A 245 -1.37 9.47 4.31
CA LYS A 245 -1.09 10.91 4.50
C LYS A 245 0.01 11.12 5.53
N ILE A 246 0.92 10.15 5.68
CA ILE A 246 2.00 10.15 6.66
C ILE A 246 3.03 11.21 6.28
N THR A 247 3.44 12.01 7.26
CA THR A 247 4.39 13.12 7.04
C THR A 247 5.79 12.85 7.60
N GLN A 248 5.92 11.90 8.53
CA GLN A 248 7.16 11.59 9.24
C GLN A 248 7.29 10.09 9.48
N LEU A 249 8.55 9.63 9.52
CA LEU A 249 8.93 8.27 9.89
C LEU A 249 9.25 8.28 11.39
N GLU A 250 8.30 7.87 12.22
CA GLU A 250 8.39 7.80 13.69
C GLU A 250 7.64 6.55 14.18
N GLY A 251 7.84 6.10 15.42
CA GLY A 251 7.09 4.96 15.97
C GLY A 251 7.44 3.61 15.33
N LEU A 252 8.66 3.49 14.81
CA LEU A 252 9.22 2.30 14.16
C LEU A 252 10.38 1.68 14.99
N GLU A 253 10.78 2.33 16.08
CA GLU A 253 12.02 2.07 16.81
C GLU A 253 12.09 0.65 17.41
N GLU A 254 10.94 0.09 17.79
CA GLU A 254 10.85 -1.25 18.39
C GLU A 254 10.67 -2.38 17.37
N LEU A 255 10.47 -2.07 16.08
CA LEU A 255 10.22 -3.05 15.02
C LEU A 255 11.51 -3.71 14.51
N LYS A 256 12.31 -4.25 15.43
CA LYS A 256 13.68 -4.74 15.16
C LYS A 256 13.72 -5.94 14.21
N LYS A 257 12.62 -6.67 14.03
CA LYS A 257 12.51 -7.80 13.09
C LYS A 257 11.98 -7.42 11.72
N LEU A 258 11.65 -6.14 11.50
CA LEU A 258 11.08 -5.68 10.24
C LEU A 258 12.10 -5.86 9.12
N LYS A 259 11.68 -6.54 8.06
CA LYS A 259 12.43 -6.79 6.83
C LYS A 259 11.92 -5.96 5.67
N ILE A 260 10.61 -5.76 5.58
CA ILE A 260 9.98 -5.02 4.50
C ILE A 260 9.22 -3.83 5.08
N LEU A 261 9.57 -2.64 4.60
CA LEU A 261 8.84 -1.40 4.87
C LEU A 261 8.41 -0.75 3.56
N SER A 262 7.11 -0.69 3.34
CA SER A 262 6.50 0.00 2.21
C SER A 262 5.76 1.25 2.70
N ILE A 263 6.11 2.42 2.19
CA ILE A 263 5.51 3.71 2.55
C ILE A 263 5.42 4.67 1.36
N GLN A 264 5.35 4.13 0.15
CA GLN A 264 5.20 4.87 -1.09
C GLN A 264 3.93 5.73 -1.12
N SER A 265 3.93 6.80 -1.90
CA SER A 265 2.75 7.69 -2.05
C SER A 265 2.28 8.27 -0.71
N ASN A 266 3.20 8.85 0.06
CA ASN A 266 2.93 9.57 1.30
C ASN A 266 3.39 11.03 1.18
N ARG A 267 3.63 11.71 2.30
CA ARG A 267 4.01 13.14 2.36
C ARG A 267 5.30 13.32 3.15
N ILE A 268 6.17 12.31 3.13
CA ILE A 268 7.43 12.30 3.88
C ILE A 268 8.43 13.20 3.15
N THR A 269 9.07 14.10 3.87
CA THR A 269 10.06 15.04 3.29
C THR A 269 11.50 14.75 3.72
N LYS A 270 11.69 13.91 4.74
CA LYS A 270 12.99 13.56 5.32
C LYS A 270 13.04 12.08 5.65
N LEU A 271 14.22 11.49 5.45
CA LEU A 271 14.46 10.08 5.73
C LEU A 271 15.12 9.97 7.13
N GLU A 272 14.28 9.84 8.16
CA GLU A 272 14.70 9.72 9.56
C GLU A 272 13.93 8.58 10.25
N GLY A 273 14.24 8.26 11.51
CA GLY A 273 13.48 7.27 12.28
C GLY A 273 13.67 5.79 11.89
N LEU A 274 14.57 5.47 10.96
CA LEU A 274 14.86 4.09 10.52
C LEU A 274 15.95 3.38 11.34
N GLY A 275 16.50 4.05 12.36
CA GLY A 275 17.67 3.59 13.12
C GLY A 275 17.47 2.29 13.89
N GLY A 276 16.23 1.95 14.26
CA GLY A 276 15.89 0.69 14.94
C GLY A 276 15.68 -0.51 14.02
N LEU A 277 15.61 -0.29 12.70
CA LEU A 277 15.27 -1.30 11.70
C LEU A 277 16.51 -2.03 11.17
N GLU A 278 17.29 -2.63 12.08
CA GLU A 278 18.59 -3.25 11.76
C GLU A 278 18.50 -4.46 10.81
N ASN A 279 17.31 -5.05 10.68
CA ASN A 279 17.03 -6.19 9.81
C ASN A 279 16.30 -5.82 8.52
N LEU A 280 16.18 -4.53 8.20
CA LEU A 280 15.49 -4.07 7.00
C LEU A 280 16.23 -4.51 5.73
N GLU A 281 15.51 -5.21 4.85
CA GLU A 281 15.98 -5.76 3.58
C GLU A 281 15.38 -5.01 2.39
N GLU A 282 14.14 -4.55 2.50
CA GLU A 282 13.41 -3.84 1.44
C GLU A 282 12.76 -2.56 1.97
N LEU A 283 13.06 -1.43 1.30
CA LEU A 283 12.50 -0.13 1.64
C LEU A 283 11.90 0.54 0.39
N TYR A 284 10.58 0.72 0.42
CA TYR A 284 9.83 1.41 -0.64
C TYR A 284 9.32 2.76 -0.16
N ILE A 285 9.97 3.83 -0.61
CA ILE A 285 9.71 5.24 -0.22
C ILE A 285 9.37 6.11 -1.45
N SER A 286 9.03 5.51 -2.59
CA SER A 286 8.70 6.24 -3.81
C SER A 286 7.49 7.16 -3.68
N HIS A 287 7.38 8.16 -4.55
CA HIS A 287 6.28 9.14 -4.54
C HIS A 287 6.13 9.83 -3.18
N ASN A 288 7.21 10.44 -2.69
CA ASN A 288 7.25 11.26 -1.49
C ASN A 288 7.87 12.64 -1.81
N GLY A 289 8.15 13.42 -0.77
CA GLY A 289 8.79 14.73 -0.86
C GLY A 289 10.27 14.73 -0.45
N ILE A 290 10.96 13.59 -0.54
CA ILE A 290 12.30 13.42 0.03
C ILE A 290 13.33 14.16 -0.82
N LEU A 291 14.19 14.95 -0.16
CA LEU A 291 15.24 15.75 -0.80
C LEU A 291 16.61 15.08 -0.79
N LYS A 292 16.85 14.17 0.17
CA LYS A 292 18.15 13.53 0.40
C LYS A 292 17.96 12.12 0.94
N LEU A 293 18.87 11.23 0.55
CA LEU A 293 19.01 9.93 1.21
C LEU A 293 19.91 10.12 2.42
N GLU A 294 19.32 10.01 3.61
CA GLU A 294 19.98 10.12 4.91
C GLU A 294 19.34 9.13 5.89
N GLY A 295 19.94 8.90 7.05
CA GLY A 295 19.36 8.06 8.09
C GLY A 295 19.35 6.54 7.80
N LEU A 296 20.07 6.09 6.77
CA LEU A 296 20.20 4.67 6.38
C LEU A 296 21.45 3.98 6.97
N ASP A 297 22.19 4.63 7.86
CA ASP A 297 23.45 4.13 8.43
C ASP A 297 23.29 2.82 9.23
N LYS A 298 22.05 2.52 9.67
CA LYS A 298 21.73 1.36 10.51
C LYS A 298 21.02 0.24 9.76
N ASN A 299 20.91 0.34 8.44
CA ASN A 299 20.19 -0.64 7.61
C ASN A 299 21.14 -1.34 6.61
N PRO A 300 22.26 -1.96 7.06
CA PRO A 300 23.27 -2.51 6.16
C PRO A 300 22.80 -3.73 5.36
N LYS A 301 21.64 -4.31 5.72
CA LYS A 301 21.04 -5.47 5.06
C LYS A 301 20.12 -5.10 3.90
N LEU A 302 19.94 -3.81 3.59
CA LEU A 302 19.12 -3.38 2.48
C LEU A 302 19.62 -4.00 1.17
N ARG A 303 18.70 -4.70 0.49
CA ARG A 303 18.84 -5.30 -0.84
C ARG A 303 18.07 -4.50 -1.87
N THR A 304 16.90 -3.99 -1.50
CA THR A 304 16.06 -3.19 -2.40
C THR A 304 15.78 -1.84 -1.77
N LEU A 305 16.15 -0.76 -2.49
CA LEU A 305 15.80 0.61 -2.13
C LEU A 305 15.07 1.27 -3.29
N ASP A 306 13.77 1.50 -3.12
CA ASP A 306 12.96 2.29 -4.02
C ASP A 306 12.76 3.70 -3.47
N ALA A 307 13.46 4.66 -4.07
CA ALA A 307 13.34 6.09 -3.82
C ALA A 307 12.89 6.86 -5.08
N GLY A 308 12.24 6.18 -6.04
CA GLY A 308 11.75 6.81 -7.26
C GLY A 308 10.72 7.92 -6.99
N ASN A 309 10.54 8.85 -7.92
CA ASN A 309 9.53 9.91 -7.82
C ASN A 309 9.66 10.73 -6.50
N ASN A 310 10.85 11.24 -6.23
CA ASN A 310 11.16 12.14 -5.12
C ASN A 310 11.87 13.40 -5.66
N PHE A 311 12.51 14.18 -4.78
CA PHE A 311 13.22 15.42 -5.13
C PHE A 311 14.71 15.32 -4.81
N ILE A 312 15.30 14.13 -4.92
CA ILE A 312 16.72 13.90 -4.58
C ILE A 312 17.62 14.52 -5.64
N GLU A 313 18.41 15.52 -5.26
CA GLU A 313 19.30 16.25 -6.17
C GLU A 313 20.67 15.57 -6.38
N THR A 314 21.17 14.90 -5.34
CA THR A 314 22.49 14.26 -5.35
C THR A 314 22.38 12.89 -4.70
N LEU A 315 23.00 11.88 -5.32
CA LEU A 315 23.14 10.58 -4.69
C LEU A 315 24.29 10.64 -3.67
N GLU A 316 23.96 10.56 -2.40
CA GLU A 316 24.89 10.54 -1.28
C GLU A 316 24.42 9.55 -0.20
N ASN A 317 25.32 9.18 0.73
CA ASN A 317 25.02 8.33 1.88
C ASN A 317 24.41 6.96 1.55
N VAL A 318 24.83 6.33 0.45
CA VAL A 318 24.42 4.94 0.12
C VAL A 318 25.60 4.00 -0.08
N SER A 319 26.84 4.52 -0.08
CA SER A 319 28.05 3.71 -0.29
C SER A 319 28.26 2.58 0.72
N HIS A 320 27.69 2.67 1.92
CA HIS A 320 27.76 1.62 2.94
C HIS A 320 26.73 0.49 2.75
N LEU A 321 25.74 0.66 1.85
CA LEU A 321 24.71 -0.35 1.56
C LEU A 321 25.26 -1.44 0.63
N THR A 322 26.28 -2.16 1.07
CA THR A 322 27.04 -3.11 0.24
C THR A 322 26.27 -4.38 -0.13
N SER A 323 25.08 -4.58 0.43
CA SER A 323 24.16 -5.68 0.09
C SER A 323 23.11 -5.28 -0.94
N LEU A 324 23.11 -4.04 -1.42
CA LEU A 324 22.11 -3.54 -2.35
C LEU A 324 22.18 -4.29 -3.69
N GLU A 325 21.05 -4.81 -4.12
CA GLU A 325 20.84 -5.54 -5.38
C GLU A 325 20.03 -4.69 -6.35
N GLU A 326 19.07 -3.92 -5.84
CA GLU A 326 18.19 -3.05 -6.62
C GLU A 326 18.13 -1.63 -6.03
N LEU A 327 18.38 -0.64 -6.89
CA LEU A 327 18.23 0.78 -6.56
C LEU A 327 17.33 1.47 -7.57
N TRP A 328 16.13 1.86 -7.15
CA TRP A 328 15.22 2.62 -7.98
C TRP A 328 15.27 4.08 -7.54
N ILE A 329 15.81 4.95 -8.41
CA ILE A 329 15.95 6.38 -8.15
C ILE A 329 15.49 7.21 -9.34
N ASN A 330 14.64 6.62 -10.20
CA ASN A 330 14.02 7.30 -11.32
C ASN A 330 13.18 8.50 -10.88
N ASP A 331 12.96 9.43 -11.81
CA ASP A 331 12.11 10.61 -11.61
C ASP A 331 12.52 11.46 -10.38
N ASN A 332 13.82 11.64 -10.18
CA ASN A 332 14.40 12.52 -9.15
C ASN A 332 15.02 13.77 -9.80
N LYS A 333 16.04 14.36 -9.16
CA LYS A 333 16.76 15.57 -9.61
C LYS A 333 18.27 15.35 -9.75
N ILE A 334 18.71 14.10 -9.91
CA ILE A 334 20.12 13.73 -10.02
C ILE A 334 20.74 14.33 -11.29
N GLY A 335 21.70 15.22 -11.11
CA GLY A 335 22.30 16.01 -12.18
C GLY A 335 23.44 15.34 -12.94
N SER A 336 24.19 14.45 -12.29
CA SER A 336 25.52 14.06 -12.77
C SER A 336 25.90 12.63 -12.37
N LEU A 337 26.55 11.91 -13.28
CA LEU A 337 27.15 10.61 -12.98
C LEU A 337 28.32 10.69 -11.98
N LYS A 338 28.91 11.88 -11.79
CA LYS A 338 29.96 12.09 -10.78
C LYS A 338 29.45 11.89 -9.35
N ASP A 339 28.15 12.06 -9.13
CA ASP A 339 27.52 11.84 -7.83
C ASP A 339 27.14 10.35 -7.66
N VAL A 340 26.88 9.66 -8.77
CA VAL A 340 26.45 8.27 -8.79
C VAL A 340 27.62 7.29 -8.69
N GLU A 341 28.66 7.47 -9.51
CA GLU A 341 29.78 6.51 -9.62
C GLU A 341 30.48 6.25 -8.26
N PRO A 342 30.86 7.26 -7.46
CA PRO A 342 31.58 7.02 -6.20
C PRO A 342 30.74 6.30 -5.14
N GLN A 343 29.41 6.40 -5.23
CA GLN A 343 28.51 5.77 -4.27
C GLN A 343 28.25 4.30 -4.58
N LEU A 344 28.25 3.91 -5.86
CA LEU A 344 27.73 2.61 -6.27
C LEU A 344 28.78 1.69 -6.90
N LYS A 345 29.88 2.22 -7.46
CA LYS A 345 30.83 1.43 -8.25
C LYS A 345 31.43 0.23 -7.53
N HIS A 346 31.62 0.31 -6.21
CA HIS A 346 32.17 -0.78 -5.39
C HIS A 346 31.11 -1.77 -4.88
N ILE A 347 29.81 -1.48 -5.05
CA ILE A 347 28.72 -2.35 -4.62
C ILE A 347 28.54 -3.43 -5.69
N THR A 348 29.27 -4.54 -5.55
CA THR A 348 29.30 -5.62 -6.55
C THR A 348 28.02 -6.43 -6.62
N THR A 349 27.15 -6.35 -5.61
CA THR A 349 25.84 -6.98 -5.57
C THR A 349 24.80 -6.24 -6.39
N LEU A 350 25.04 -4.97 -6.77
CA LEU A 350 24.06 -4.15 -7.47
C LEU A 350 23.83 -4.69 -8.88
N GLU A 351 22.62 -5.19 -9.12
CA GLU A 351 22.20 -5.79 -10.39
C GLU A 351 21.34 -4.81 -11.21
N THR A 352 20.41 -4.12 -10.55
CA THR A 352 19.42 -3.29 -11.22
C THR A 352 19.47 -1.85 -10.71
N ILE A 353 19.52 -0.89 -11.64
CA ILE A 353 19.36 0.53 -11.32
C ILE A 353 18.35 1.18 -12.27
N TYR A 354 17.38 1.89 -11.72
CA TYR A 354 16.50 2.80 -12.46
C TYR A 354 16.95 4.23 -12.19
N LEU A 355 17.41 4.93 -13.23
CA LEU A 355 17.94 6.29 -13.16
C LEU A 355 17.28 7.21 -14.21
N GLU A 356 16.40 6.66 -15.06
CA GLU A 356 15.56 7.43 -15.99
C GLU A 356 14.72 8.52 -15.31
N GLY A 357 14.32 9.54 -16.07
CA GLY A 357 13.57 10.68 -15.53
C GLY A 357 14.41 11.67 -14.71
N ASN A 358 15.70 11.40 -14.50
CA ASN A 358 16.64 12.34 -13.88
C ASN A 358 17.31 13.27 -14.92
N PRO A 359 17.71 14.49 -14.53
CA PRO A 359 18.47 15.40 -15.39
C PRO A 359 19.72 14.76 -16.04
N VAL A 360 20.42 13.86 -15.33
CA VAL A 360 21.57 13.11 -15.86
C VAL A 360 21.25 12.35 -17.16
N GLN A 361 20.02 11.87 -17.33
CA GLN A 361 19.60 11.17 -18.55
C GLN A 361 19.66 12.10 -19.76
N SER A 362 19.13 13.32 -19.62
CA SER A 362 19.14 14.33 -20.69
C SER A 362 20.52 14.96 -20.88
N ALA A 363 21.27 15.20 -19.81
CA ALA A 363 22.62 15.76 -19.86
C ALA A 363 23.60 14.86 -20.63
N GLU A 364 23.48 13.53 -20.47
CA GLU A 364 24.32 12.56 -21.17
C GLU A 364 23.77 12.16 -22.55
N GLY A 365 22.49 12.46 -22.82
CA GLY A 365 21.82 12.28 -24.10
C GLY A 365 21.97 10.84 -24.64
N ALA A 366 22.32 10.73 -25.93
CA ALA A 366 22.50 9.43 -26.60
C ALA A 366 23.59 8.54 -25.96
N HIS A 367 24.47 9.11 -25.12
CA HIS A 367 25.53 8.37 -24.45
C HIS A 367 25.18 7.93 -23.03
N TYR A 368 24.02 8.34 -22.50
CA TYR A 368 23.56 8.03 -21.14
C TYR A 368 23.78 6.57 -20.76
N ARG A 369 23.15 5.63 -21.47
CA ARG A 369 23.25 4.20 -21.16
C ARG A 369 24.69 3.70 -21.16
N ARG A 370 25.45 4.04 -22.20
CA ARG A 370 26.86 3.63 -22.32
C ARG A 370 27.71 4.16 -21.17
N LYS A 371 27.51 5.43 -20.77
CA LYS A 371 28.28 6.06 -19.69
C LYS A 371 27.92 5.49 -18.33
N VAL A 372 26.63 5.24 -18.06
CA VAL A 372 26.20 4.56 -16.83
C VAL A 372 26.82 3.17 -16.72
N ILE A 373 26.75 2.37 -17.78
CA ILE A 373 27.33 1.02 -17.81
C ILE A 373 28.86 1.06 -17.62
N LEU A 374 29.55 2.06 -18.18
CA LEU A 374 30.99 2.23 -17.96
C LEU A 374 31.33 2.64 -16.52
N ALA A 375 30.49 3.46 -15.89
CA ALA A 375 30.65 3.88 -14.50
C ALA A 375 30.33 2.73 -13.51
N LEU A 376 29.31 1.93 -13.83
CA LEU A 376 28.77 0.85 -13.01
C LEU A 376 28.81 -0.48 -13.79
N PRO A 377 30.00 -1.07 -14.02
CA PRO A 377 30.15 -2.26 -14.85
C PRO A 377 29.50 -3.53 -14.27
N GLN A 378 29.14 -3.53 -12.97
CA GLN A 378 28.56 -4.67 -12.29
C GLN A 378 27.08 -4.92 -12.64
N ILE A 379 26.34 -3.87 -13.03
CA ILE A 379 24.89 -3.97 -13.23
C ILE A 379 24.53 -4.91 -14.40
N SER A 380 23.39 -5.59 -14.28
CA SER A 380 22.79 -6.45 -15.31
C SER A 380 21.61 -5.76 -16.00
N GLN A 381 20.98 -4.79 -15.33
CA GLN A 381 19.83 -4.04 -15.84
C GLN A 381 19.97 -2.54 -15.55
N LEU A 382 19.65 -1.73 -16.56
CA LEU A 382 19.55 -0.28 -16.46
C LEU A 382 18.18 0.16 -16.99
N ASP A 383 17.39 0.78 -16.13
CA ASP A 383 16.00 1.14 -16.38
C ASP A 383 15.21 -0.11 -16.84
N ALA A 384 14.28 0.04 -17.79
CA ALA A 384 13.47 -1.07 -18.32
C ALA A 384 14.24 -2.07 -19.23
N THR A 385 15.57 -2.01 -19.35
CA THR A 385 16.30 -2.84 -20.35
C THR A 385 17.61 -3.44 -19.83
N TYR A 386 17.81 -4.73 -20.13
CA TYR A 386 19.02 -5.47 -19.78
C TYR A 386 20.28 -4.96 -20.49
N VAL A 387 21.41 -5.04 -19.79
CA VAL A 387 22.74 -4.78 -20.32
C VAL A 387 23.22 -6.00 -21.10
N LYS A 388 23.43 -5.84 -22.40
CA LYS A 388 24.02 -6.90 -23.24
C LYS A 388 25.51 -7.04 -22.89
N ARG A 389 25.90 -8.16 -22.28
CA ARG A 389 27.31 -8.53 -22.11
C ARG A 389 27.78 -9.23 -23.39
N SER A 390 28.75 -8.64 -24.07
CA SER A 390 29.39 -9.16 -25.29
C SER A 390 30.49 -10.16 -24.97
#